data_AF-A0AB94IH35-F1
#
_entry.id   AF-A0AB94IH35-F1
#
_cell.length_a   1.000
_cell.length_b   1.000
_cell.length_c   1.000
_cell.angle_alpha   90.00
_cell.angle_beta   90.00
_cell.angle_gamma   90.00
#
_symmetry.space_group_name_H-M   'P 1'
#
loop_
_entity.id
_entity.type
_entity.pdbx_description
1 polymer ?
#
loop_
_entity_poly.entity_id
_entity_poly.type
_entity_poly.pdbx_seq_one_letter_code
_entity_poly.pdbx_strand_id
1 'polypeptide(L)'
;MQLHSLNDQVFPEYRGVFGSLYSKVSLLTLLAFPTSEAVLSVSERELTDKIASLCMSRSDLWAKEKAQKLRDAALRNPFQHNRYKSHIFNLEILIKIVLQYQEQLSQIANEIDALAKEIEEYKILQSIPGIGEKIAATIISEIGEIDRFKDAKKLVAFAGIDPSVYSSGKFTASVNRITKRGSCRLRHALYMAVQSGIRDARKKKTTEEIIPRNKRLREFYDKKREEGKPFRVAVIACVNKLLHWIFALLKSGTTFQDIE
;
A
#
# COMPACT_ATOMS: atom_id res chain seq x y z
N MET A 1 -8.15 14.67 -9.39
CA MET A 1 -8.20 16.14 -9.31
C MET A 1 -9.54 16.69 -9.79
N GLN A 2 -10.03 16.32 -10.97
CA GLN A 2 -11.32 16.83 -11.51
C GLN A 2 -12.56 16.47 -10.67
N LEU A 3 -12.72 15.22 -10.20
CA LEU A 3 -13.84 14.85 -9.32
C LEU A 3 -13.84 15.69 -8.03
N HIS A 4 -12.65 15.95 -7.49
CA HIS A 4 -12.47 16.70 -6.25
C HIS A 4 -12.88 18.17 -6.41
N SER A 5 -12.47 18.82 -7.50
CA SER A 5 -12.84 20.21 -7.79
C SER A 5 -14.32 20.36 -8.12
N LEU A 6 -14.90 19.37 -8.82
CA LEU A 6 -16.32 19.38 -9.14
C LEU A 6 -17.18 19.15 -7.88
N ASN A 7 -16.75 18.27 -6.97
CA ASN A 7 -17.38 18.11 -5.67
C ASN A 7 -17.34 19.41 -4.84
N ASP A 8 -16.29 20.24 -4.95
CA ASP A 8 -16.25 21.54 -4.26
C ASP A 8 -17.29 22.54 -4.75
N GLN A 9 -17.72 22.40 -6.00
CA GLN A 9 -18.72 23.27 -6.60
C GLN A 9 -20.15 22.81 -6.28
N VAL A 10 -20.33 21.56 -5.85
CA VAL A 10 -21.64 20.95 -5.59
C VAL A 10 -21.88 20.69 -4.11
N PHE A 11 -20.93 20.03 -3.44
CA PHE A 11 -21.05 19.61 -2.05
C PHE A 11 -19.68 19.56 -1.33
N PRO A 12 -19.02 20.72 -1.13
CA PRO A 12 -17.70 20.80 -0.50
C PRO A 12 -17.65 20.15 0.90
N GLU A 13 -18.69 20.34 1.72
CA GLU A 13 -18.80 19.79 3.08
C GLU A 13 -18.91 18.26 3.12
N TYR A 14 -19.14 17.61 1.98
CA TYR A 14 -19.07 16.15 1.88
C TYR A 14 -17.66 15.62 2.20
N ARG A 15 -16.63 16.47 2.07
CA ARG A 15 -15.26 16.15 2.46
C ARG A 15 -15.18 15.88 3.97
N GLY A 16 -14.60 14.75 4.32
CA GLY A 16 -14.41 14.34 5.73
C GLY A 16 -15.60 13.61 6.34
N VAL A 17 -16.75 13.51 5.65
CA VAL A 17 -17.84 12.60 6.06
C VAL A 17 -17.30 11.16 6.10
N PHE A 18 -16.60 10.78 5.03
CA PHE A 18 -15.85 9.53 4.95
C PHE A 18 -14.34 9.79 5.10
N GLY A 19 -13.59 8.80 5.60
CA GLY A 19 -12.13 8.94 5.76
C GLY A 19 -11.41 9.14 4.43
N SER A 20 -11.95 8.61 3.32
CA SER A 20 -11.49 8.87 1.96
C SER A 20 -12.68 9.06 1.02
N LEU A 21 -12.67 10.16 0.26
CA LEU A 21 -13.65 10.46 -0.78
C LEU A 21 -13.70 9.36 -1.85
N TYR A 22 -12.56 8.76 -2.16
CA TYR A 22 -12.45 7.73 -3.20
C TYR A 22 -12.76 6.32 -2.68
N SER A 23 -13.21 6.17 -1.43
CA SER A 23 -13.68 4.86 -0.96
C SER A 23 -14.96 4.45 -1.69
N LYS A 24 -15.11 3.15 -2.00
CA LYS A 24 -16.29 2.62 -2.72
C LYS A 24 -17.61 3.05 -2.08
N VAL A 25 -17.70 2.99 -0.74
CA VAL A 25 -18.90 3.41 0.01
C VAL A 25 -19.16 4.90 -0.15
N SER A 26 -18.13 5.74 -0.06
CA SER A 26 -18.28 7.18 -0.23
C SER A 26 -18.75 7.53 -1.65
N LEU A 27 -18.10 6.98 -2.67
CA LEU A 27 -18.49 7.18 -4.05
C LEU A 27 -19.92 6.74 -4.34
N LEU A 28 -20.34 5.56 -3.85
CA LEU A 28 -21.70 5.06 -4.02
C LEU A 28 -22.74 5.89 -3.23
N THR A 29 -22.37 6.37 -2.04
CA THR A 29 -23.25 7.26 -1.25
C THR A 29 -23.42 8.60 -1.94
N LEU A 30 -22.34 9.17 -2.49
CA LEU A 30 -22.38 10.42 -3.24
C LEU A 30 -23.13 10.26 -4.56
N LEU A 31 -23.09 9.08 -5.19
CA LEU A 31 -23.89 8.77 -6.38
C LEU A 31 -25.39 8.70 -6.05
N ALA A 32 -25.76 8.17 -4.87
CA ALA A 32 -27.15 8.10 -4.43
C ALA A 32 -27.67 9.47 -3.95
N PHE A 33 -26.82 10.27 -3.33
CA PHE A 33 -27.16 11.59 -2.77
C PHE A 33 -26.13 12.64 -3.23
N PRO A 34 -26.19 13.10 -4.49
CA PRO A 34 -25.17 13.97 -5.07
C PRO A 34 -25.21 15.41 -4.54
N THR A 35 -26.32 15.82 -3.90
CA THR A 35 -26.53 17.18 -3.40
C THR A 35 -26.97 17.17 -1.94
N SER A 36 -26.78 18.29 -1.25
CA SER A 36 -27.27 18.45 0.12
C SER A 36 -28.79 18.40 0.20
N GLU A 37 -29.49 18.92 -0.81
CA GLU A 37 -30.95 18.80 -0.92
C GLU A 37 -31.40 17.34 -0.95
N ALA A 38 -30.75 16.48 -1.75
CA ALA A 38 -31.05 15.06 -1.82
C ALA A 38 -30.78 14.31 -0.51
N VAL A 39 -29.80 14.77 0.28
CA VAL A 39 -29.56 14.23 1.63
C VAL A 39 -30.66 14.67 2.60
N LEU A 40 -31.05 15.95 2.56
CA LEU A 40 -32.02 16.53 3.50
C LEU A 40 -33.46 16.11 3.22
N SER A 41 -33.78 15.74 1.97
CA SER A 41 -35.11 15.25 1.58
C SER A 41 -35.45 13.87 2.14
N VAL A 42 -34.45 13.15 2.66
CA VAL A 42 -34.54 11.76 3.12
C VAL A 42 -34.43 11.68 4.64
N SER A 43 -35.10 10.70 5.25
CA SER A 43 -35.02 10.48 6.70
C SER A 43 -33.63 9.96 7.10
N GLU A 44 -33.21 10.22 8.34
CA GLU A 44 -31.91 9.71 8.84
C GLU A 44 -31.86 8.17 8.83
N ARG A 45 -33.01 7.52 9.03
CA ARG A 45 -33.13 6.06 8.96
C ARG A 45 -32.85 5.55 7.55
N GLU A 46 -33.51 6.12 6.54
CA GLU A 46 -33.27 5.76 5.14
C GLU A 46 -31.82 6.01 4.69
N LEU A 47 -31.19 7.11 5.15
CA LEU A 47 -29.76 7.35 4.91
C LEU A 47 -28.89 6.26 5.54
N THR A 48 -29.21 5.88 6.78
CA THR A 48 -28.49 4.83 7.53
C THR A 48 -28.61 3.49 6.81
N ASP A 49 -29.82 3.08 6.45
CA ASP A 49 -30.10 1.82 5.76
C ASP A 49 -29.40 1.78 4.40
N LYS A 50 -29.41 2.91 3.66
CA LYS A 50 -28.70 3.00 2.39
C LYS A 50 -27.20 2.85 2.59
N ILE A 51 -26.58 3.56 3.53
CA ILE A 51 -25.15 3.47 3.80
C ILE A 51 -24.76 2.06 4.28
N ALA A 52 -25.58 1.44 5.13
CA ALA A 52 -25.37 0.07 5.61
C ALA A 52 -25.39 -0.93 4.43
N SER A 53 -26.36 -0.79 3.51
CA SER A 53 -26.43 -1.64 2.31
C SER A 53 -25.20 -1.53 1.39
N LEU A 54 -24.54 -0.37 1.37
CA LEU A 54 -23.33 -0.11 0.59
C LEU A 54 -22.05 -0.65 1.25
N CYS A 55 -22.11 -1.02 2.55
CA CYS A 55 -20.96 -1.49 3.31
C CYS A 55 -21.30 -2.58 4.33
N MET A 56 -21.52 -3.80 3.84
CA MET A 56 -21.88 -4.96 4.69
C MET A 56 -20.79 -5.39 5.68
N SER A 57 -19.56 -4.90 5.53
CA SER A 57 -18.43 -5.26 6.42
C SER A 57 -18.31 -4.37 7.66
N ARG A 58 -19.16 -3.34 7.80
CA ARG A 58 -19.16 -2.41 8.93
C ARG A 58 -20.41 -2.58 9.77
N SER A 59 -20.34 -2.14 11.03
CA SER A 59 -21.47 -2.21 11.95
C SER A 59 -22.55 -1.18 11.63
N ASP A 60 -23.79 -1.47 12.03
CA ASP A 60 -24.92 -0.53 11.88
C ASP A 60 -24.67 0.79 12.64
N LEU A 61 -24.00 0.72 13.79
CA LEU A 61 -23.59 1.90 14.55
C LEU A 61 -22.70 2.82 13.70
N TRP A 62 -21.75 2.25 12.96
CA TRP A 62 -20.90 3.03 12.07
C TRP A 62 -21.72 3.67 10.93
N ALA A 63 -22.68 2.94 10.36
CA ALA A 63 -23.54 3.48 9.30
C ALA A 63 -24.37 4.67 9.82
N LYS A 64 -24.92 4.55 11.04
CA LYS A 64 -25.68 5.63 11.69
C LYS A 64 -24.81 6.87 11.96
N GLU A 65 -23.61 6.69 12.50
CA GLU A 65 -22.65 7.79 12.68
C GLU A 65 -22.32 8.50 11.36
N LYS A 66 -22.21 7.75 10.26
CA LYS A 66 -21.96 8.32 8.93
C LYS A 66 -23.18 9.04 8.36
N ALA A 67 -24.37 8.50 8.53
CA ALA A 67 -25.62 9.15 8.13
C ALA A 67 -25.80 10.49 8.86
N GLN A 68 -25.56 10.53 10.17
CA GLN A 68 -25.62 11.77 10.96
C GLN A 68 -24.58 12.78 10.47
N LYS A 69 -23.31 12.38 10.32
CA LYS A 69 -22.26 13.27 9.78
C LYS A 69 -22.57 13.79 8.39
N LEU A 70 -23.18 12.98 7.52
CA LEU A 70 -23.59 13.37 6.19
C LEU A 70 -24.71 14.41 6.24
N ARG A 71 -25.68 14.23 7.13
CA ARG A 71 -26.77 15.17 7.36
C ARG A 71 -26.25 16.51 7.90
N ASP A 72 -25.34 16.47 8.87
CA ASP A 72 -24.68 17.67 9.42
C ASP A 72 -23.84 18.40 8.37
N ALA A 73 -23.18 17.67 7.48
CA ALA A 73 -22.47 18.24 6.33
C ALA A 73 -23.43 18.90 5.34
N ALA A 74 -24.57 18.26 5.06
CA ALA A 74 -25.60 18.81 4.18
C ALA A 74 -26.18 20.12 4.72
N LEU A 75 -26.42 20.21 6.03
CA LEU A 75 -26.90 21.43 6.70
C LEU A 75 -25.89 22.58 6.62
N ARG A 76 -24.58 22.28 6.73
CA ARG A 76 -23.50 23.28 6.67
C ARG A 76 -23.10 23.66 5.26
N ASN A 77 -23.56 22.95 4.23
CA ASN A 77 -23.13 23.18 2.86
C ASN A 77 -23.57 24.58 2.38
N PRO A 78 -22.65 25.44 1.90
CA PRO A 78 -23.02 26.75 1.33
C PRO A 78 -23.92 26.63 0.09
N PHE A 79 -23.82 25.52 -0.65
CA PHE A 79 -24.59 25.29 -1.89
C PHE A 79 -25.86 24.47 -1.61
N GLN A 80 -26.84 25.09 -0.95
CA GLN A 80 -28.10 24.40 -0.60
C GLN A 80 -28.99 24.08 -1.81
N HIS A 81 -28.99 24.96 -2.83
CA HIS A 81 -29.73 24.77 -4.07
C HIS A 81 -28.75 24.70 -5.24
N ASN A 82 -28.71 23.54 -5.91
CA ASN A 82 -27.73 23.36 -6.98
C ASN A 82 -28.20 24.02 -8.28
N ARG A 83 -27.50 25.05 -8.74
CA ARG A 83 -27.87 25.84 -9.93
C ARG A 83 -27.51 25.18 -11.26
N TYR A 84 -26.60 24.21 -11.27
CA TYR A 84 -26.04 23.66 -12.50
C TYR A 84 -26.21 22.14 -12.56
N LYS A 85 -27.31 21.69 -13.19
CA LYS A 85 -27.56 20.25 -13.45
C LYS A 85 -26.42 19.56 -14.18
N SER A 86 -25.68 20.31 -15.02
CA SER A 86 -24.48 19.82 -15.72
C SER A 86 -23.37 19.38 -14.77
N HIS A 87 -23.18 20.05 -13.62
CA HIS A 87 -22.18 19.64 -12.63
C HIS A 87 -22.57 18.33 -11.95
N ILE A 88 -23.85 18.13 -11.62
CA ILE A 88 -24.33 16.85 -11.06
C ILE A 88 -24.08 15.73 -12.07
N PHE A 89 -24.50 15.93 -13.32
CA PHE A 89 -24.31 14.93 -14.38
C PHE A 89 -22.83 14.56 -14.59
N ASN A 90 -21.95 15.55 -14.63
CA ASN A 90 -20.51 15.31 -14.72
C ASN A 90 -19.96 14.59 -13.49
N LEU A 91 -20.47 14.89 -12.30
CA LEU A 91 -20.07 14.27 -11.04
C LEU A 91 -20.43 12.78 -11.06
N GLU A 92 -21.65 12.45 -11.47
CA GLU A 92 -22.11 11.07 -11.61
C GLU A 92 -21.26 10.29 -12.61
N ILE A 93 -20.94 10.87 -13.78
CA ILE A 93 -20.06 10.23 -14.78
C ILE A 93 -18.69 9.95 -14.18
N LEU A 94 -18.06 10.94 -13.55
CA LEU A 94 -16.73 10.78 -12.96
C LEU A 94 -16.73 9.74 -11.85
N ILE A 95 -17.76 9.69 -11.01
CA ILE A 95 -17.90 8.64 -9.98
C ILE A 95 -17.98 7.26 -10.61
N LYS A 96 -18.82 7.08 -11.64
CA LYS A 96 -18.96 5.80 -12.35
C LYS A 96 -17.64 5.34 -12.96
N ILE A 97 -16.89 6.26 -13.60
CA ILE A 97 -15.56 5.96 -14.16
C ILE A 97 -14.59 5.52 -13.06
N VAL A 98 -14.54 6.22 -11.93
CA VAL A 98 -13.65 5.85 -10.82
C VAL A 98 -14.01 4.48 -10.25
N LEU A 99 -15.31 4.19 -10.08
CA LEU A 99 -15.77 2.87 -9.62
C LEU A 99 -15.38 1.76 -10.60
N GLN A 100 -15.54 1.99 -11.91
CA GLN A 100 -15.13 1.06 -12.96
C GLN A 100 -13.63 0.77 -12.91
N TYR A 101 -12.80 1.80 -12.78
CA TYR A 101 -11.35 1.63 -12.66
C TYR A 101 -10.95 0.90 -11.38
N GLN A 102 -11.65 1.12 -10.27
CA GLN A 102 -11.41 0.35 -9.03
C GLN A 102 -11.71 -1.13 -9.22
N GLU A 103 -12.78 -1.46 -9.93
CA GLU A 103 -13.13 -2.84 -10.26
C GLU A 103 -12.10 -3.48 -11.19
N GLN A 104 -11.74 -2.82 -12.29
CA GLN A 104 -10.71 -3.30 -13.21
C GLN A 104 -9.36 -3.51 -12.52
N LEU A 105 -8.94 -2.58 -11.65
CA LEU A 105 -7.72 -2.74 -10.86
C LEU A 105 -7.79 -3.97 -9.94
N SER A 106 -8.96 -4.24 -9.35
CA SER A 106 -9.15 -5.43 -8.51
C SER A 106 -9.09 -6.73 -9.31
N GLN A 107 -9.66 -6.75 -10.51
CA GLN A 107 -9.62 -7.89 -11.43
C GLN A 107 -8.18 -8.19 -11.87
N ILE A 108 -7.44 -7.15 -12.31
CA ILE A 108 -6.03 -7.29 -12.71
C ILE A 108 -5.17 -7.76 -11.53
N ALA A 109 -5.40 -7.25 -10.32
CA ALA A 109 -4.68 -7.70 -9.14
C ALA A 109 -4.92 -9.20 -8.86
N ASN A 110 -6.17 -9.65 -8.96
CA ASN A 110 -6.51 -11.06 -8.77
C ASN A 110 -5.88 -11.97 -9.83
N GLU A 111 -5.85 -11.53 -11.10
CA GLU A 111 -5.17 -12.24 -12.20
C GLU A 111 -3.67 -12.36 -11.94
N ILE A 112 -3.02 -11.26 -11.52
CA ILE A 112 -1.60 -11.28 -11.14
C ILE A 112 -1.36 -12.27 -10.00
N ASP A 113 -2.21 -12.27 -8.97
CA ASP A 113 -2.06 -13.18 -7.83
C ASP A 113 -2.33 -14.64 -8.22
N ALA A 114 -3.22 -14.91 -9.16
CA ALA A 114 -3.47 -16.24 -9.70
C ALA A 114 -2.25 -16.77 -10.46
N LEU A 115 -1.74 -16.00 -11.43
CA LEU A 115 -0.55 -16.34 -12.20
C LEU A 115 0.68 -16.49 -11.32
N ALA A 116 0.85 -15.62 -10.33
CA ALA A 116 1.99 -15.67 -9.43
C ALA A 116 2.01 -16.95 -8.56
N LYS A 117 0.84 -17.49 -8.19
CA LYS A 117 0.76 -18.74 -7.39
C LYS A 117 1.19 -19.99 -8.15
N GLU A 118 1.21 -19.95 -9.48
CA GLU A 118 1.71 -21.04 -10.33
C GLU A 118 3.24 -21.08 -10.35
N ILE A 119 3.90 -19.97 -10.02
CA ILE A 119 5.35 -19.83 -10.00
C ILE A 119 5.90 -20.35 -8.66
N GLU A 120 6.85 -21.29 -8.70
CA GLU A 120 7.42 -21.89 -7.49
C GLU A 120 8.22 -20.86 -6.66
N GLU A 121 8.98 -20.00 -7.34
CA GLU A 121 9.75 -18.91 -6.76
C GLU A 121 8.87 -17.96 -5.93
N TYR A 122 7.60 -17.81 -6.28
CA TYR A 122 6.66 -17.00 -5.52
C TYR A 122 6.40 -17.55 -4.13
N LYS A 123 6.19 -18.86 -4.00
CA LYS A 123 6.00 -19.52 -2.71
C LYS A 123 7.27 -19.46 -1.88
N ILE A 124 8.43 -19.62 -2.52
CA ILE A 124 9.75 -19.48 -1.87
C ILE A 124 9.91 -18.07 -1.31
N LEU A 125 9.63 -17.02 -2.07
CA LEU A 125 9.76 -15.65 -1.58
C LEU A 125 8.75 -15.32 -0.48
N GLN A 126 7.51 -15.78 -0.59
CA GLN A 126 6.49 -15.57 0.44
C GLN A 126 6.83 -16.24 1.77
N SER A 127 7.63 -17.31 1.76
CA SER A 127 8.08 -17.95 2.99
C SER A 127 8.97 -17.03 3.85
N ILE A 128 9.56 -15.98 3.28
CA ILE A 128 10.33 -14.99 4.03
C ILE A 128 9.37 -14.01 4.73
N PRO A 129 9.33 -13.97 6.08
CA PRO A 129 8.45 -13.05 6.77
C PRO A 129 8.79 -11.60 6.43
N GLY A 130 7.78 -10.83 6.02
CA GLY A 130 7.92 -9.46 5.53
C GLY A 130 7.69 -9.32 4.02
N ILE A 131 7.77 -10.41 3.25
CA ILE A 131 7.42 -10.43 1.82
C ILE A 131 5.96 -10.88 1.66
N GLY A 132 5.09 -9.96 1.24
CA GLY A 132 3.70 -10.28 0.87
C GLY A 132 3.52 -10.48 -0.63
N GLU A 133 2.31 -10.85 -1.05
CA GLU A 133 1.92 -11.17 -2.44
C GLU A 133 2.47 -10.19 -3.48
N LYS A 134 2.12 -8.90 -3.35
CA LYS A 134 2.56 -7.85 -4.29
C LYS A 134 4.07 -7.66 -4.30
N ILE A 135 4.72 -7.82 -3.14
CA ILE A 135 6.17 -7.64 -3.03
C ILE A 135 6.88 -8.82 -3.70
N ALA A 136 6.42 -10.05 -3.46
CA ALA A 136 6.95 -11.26 -4.11
C ALA A 136 6.80 -11.15 -5.64
N ALA A 137 5.61 -10.85 -6.14
CA ALA A 137 5.36 -10.67 -7.58
C ALA A 137 6.24 -9.57 -8.20
N THR A 138 6.44 -8.45 -7.48
CA THR A 138 7.34 -7.37 -7.94
C THR A 138 8.80 -7.83 -7.97
N ILE A 139 9.26 -8.58 -6.98
CA ILE A 139 10.65 -9.08 -6.94
C ILE A 139 10.89 -10.05 -8.10
N ILE A 140 9.97 -11.00 -8.34
CA ILE A 140 10.11 -11.99 -9.41
C ILE A 140 10.10 -11.30 -10.78
N SER A 141 9.17 -10.39 -11.02
CA SER A 141 9.08 -9.67 -12.31
C SER A 141 10.31 -8.81 -12.59
N GLU A 142 10.95 -8.24 -11.57
CA GLU A 142 12.15 -7.42 -11.74
C GLU A 142 13.44 -8.23 -11.85
N ILE A 143 13.55 -9.36 -11.14
CA ILE A 143 14.72 -10.25 -11.20
C ILE A 143 14.69 -11.08 -12.49
N GLY A 144 13.52 -11.63 -12.84
CA GLY A 144 13.35 -12.67 -13.84
C GLY A 144 13.98 -13.98 -13.38
N GLU A 145 14.61 -14.71 -14.30
CA GLU A 145 15.36 -15.92 -13.98
C GLU A 145 16.57 -15.60 -13.10
N ILE A 146 16.68 -16.28 -11.95
CA ILE A 146 17.78 -16.04 -11.00
C ILE A 146 19.15 -16.44 -11.58
N ASP A 147 19.16 -17.37 -12.53
CA ASP A 147 20.38 -17.94 -13.13
C ASP A 147 21.20 -16.95 -13.95
N ARG A 148 20.58 -15.82 -14.36
CA ARG A 148 21.31 -14.72 -15.01
C ARG A 148 22.35 -14.07 -14.10
N PHE A 149 22.21 -14.22 -12.78
CA PHE A 149 23.12 -13.68 -11.79
C PHE A 149 24.09 -14.77 -11.32
N LYS A 150 25.39 -14.56 -11.57
CA LYS A 150 26.44 -15.49 -11.14
C LYS A 150 26.57 -15.59 -9.63
N ASP A 151 26.31 -14.49 -8.93
CA ASP A 151 26.45 -14.38 -7.49
C ASP A 151 25.50 -13.30 -6.93
N ALA A 152 25.24 -13.38 -5.63
CA ALA A 152 24.36 -12.44 -4.94
C ALA A 152 24.85 -10.97 -5.03
N LYS A 153 26.15 -10.71 -5.14
CA LYS A 153 26.66 -9.33 -5.27
C LYS A 153 26.27 -8.72 -6.61
N LYS A 154 26.16 -9.52 -7.67
CA LYS A 154 25.62 -9.05 -8.97
C LYS A 154 24.15 -8.67 -8.86
N LEU A 155 23.36 -9.43 -8.11
CA LEU A 155 21.97 -9.08 -7.83
C LEU A 155 21.86 -7.79 -7.00
N VAL A 156 22.72 -7.62 -5.98
CA VAL A 156 22.84 -6.38 -5.18
C VAL A 156 23.19 -5.17 -6.05
N ALA A 157 24.13 -5.31 -6.98
CA ALA A 157 24.49 -4.27 -7.93
C ALA A 157 23.36 -3.96 -8.92
N PHE A 158 22.62 -4.98 -9.38
CA PHE A 158 21.44 -4.82 -10.23
C PHE A 158 20.27 -4.15 -9.51
N ALA A 159 20.12 -4.36 -8.21
CA ALA A 159 19.20 -3.57 -7.40
C ALA A 159 19.74 -2.13 -7.23
N GLY A 160 21.05 -1.91 -7.24
CA GLY A 160 21.66 -0.58 -7.05
C GLY A 160 21.62 -0.10 -5.60
N ILE A 161 21.73 -1.06 -4.67
CA ILE A 161 21.82 -0.83 -3.22
C ILE A 161 23.26 -0.87 -2.71
N ASP A 162 24.21 -1.21 -3.57
CA ASP A 162 25.63 -1.19 -3.26
C ASP A 162 26.10 0.24 -2.98
N PRO A 163 27.06 0.42 -2.05
CA PRO A 163 27.63 1.74 -1.79
C PRO A 163 28.39 2.22 -3.03
N SER A 164 28.15 3.46 -3.44
CA SER A 164 28.95 4.13 -4.47
C SER A 164 30.40 4.29 -4.01
N VAL A 165 31.31 4.32 -4.97
CA VAL A 165 32.71 4.66 -4.72
C VAL A 165 32.91 6.09 -5.21
N TYR A 166 33.20 7.01 -4.30
CA TYR A 166 33.65 8.36 -4.64
C TYR A 166 35.14 8.49 -4.28
N SER A 167 35.99 8.41 -5.30
CA SER A 167 37.42 8.59 -5.15
C SER A 167 37.98 9.50 -6.25
N SER A 168 38.82 10.44 -5.86
CA SER A 168 39.56 11.32 -6.77
C SER A 168 41.03 11.31 -6.39
N GLY A 169 41.79 10.30 -6.84
CA GLY A 169 43.26 10.16 -6.73
C GLY A 169 43.84 10.23 -5.32
N LYS A 170 43.75 11.40 -4.67
CA LYS A 170 44.17 11.71 -3.29
C LYS A 170 43.04 11.65 -2.26
N PHE A 171 41.78 11.47 -2.68
CA PHE A 171 40.63 11.44 -1.77
C PHE A 171 39.78 10.19 -1.97
N THR A 172 39.37 9.57 -0.88
CA THR A 172 38.35 8.52 -0.81
C THR A 172 37.32 8.95 0.22
N ALA A 173 36.05 9.09 -0.20
CA ALA A 173 35.00 9.49 0.73
C ALA A 173 34.69 8.38 1.74
N SER A 174 34.61 8.74 3.02
CA SER A 174 34.26 7.85 4.13
C SER A 174 32.75 7.56 4.22
N VAL A 175 31.91 8.43 3.65
CA VAL A 175 30.45 8.29 3.63
C VAL A 175 29.96 8.32 2.19
N ASN A 176 29.55 7.15 1.69
CA ASN A 176 29.04 7.00 0.34
C ASN A 176 27.53 6.75 0.33
N ARG A 177 26.86 7.19 -0.74
CA ARG A 177 25.43 6.92 -0.98
C ARG A 177 25.30 5.60 -1.75
N ILE A 178 24.12 4.99 -1.76
CA ILE A 178 23.86 3.87 -2.67
C ILE A 178 23.94 4.32 -4.14
N THR A 179 24.36 3.43 -5.04
CA THR A 179 24.57 3.75 -6.46
C THR A 179 23.29 4.16 -7.19
N LYS A 180 22.15 3.54 -6.85
CA LYS A 180 20.84 3.74 -7.51
C LYS A 180 20.82 3.46 -9.02
N ARG A 181 21.86 2.85 -9.60
CA ARG A 181 21.98 2.54 -11.05
C ARG A 181 21.03 1.42 -11.49
N GLY A 182 20.57 0.62 -10.53
CA GLY A 182 19.68 -0.51 -10.71
C GLY A 182 18.18 -0.20 -10.65
N SER A 183 17.37 -1.25 -10.74
CA SER A 183 15.90 -1.13 -10.73
C SER A 183 15.39 -0.37 -9.51
N CYS A 184 14.64 0.71 -9.75
CA CYS A 184 14.00 1.49 -8.69
C CYS A 184 12.82 0.74 -8.06
N ARG A 185 12.10 -0.08 -8.85
CA ARG A 185 10.97 -0.90 -8.42
C ARG A 185 11.43 -2.02 -7.51
N LEU A 186 12.49 -2.76 -7.90
CA LEU A 186 13.09 -3.80 -7.06
C LEU A 186 13.56 -3.24 -5.72
N ARG A 187 14.29 -2.10 -5.75
CA ARG A 187 14.72 -1.42 -4.51
C ARG A 187 13.56 -1.05 -3.61
N HIS A 188 12.50 -0.48 -4.18
CA HIS A 188 11.33 -0.09 -3.42
C HIS A 188 10.63 -1.30 -2.80
N ALA A 189 10.43 -2.38 -3.57
CA ALA A 189 9.84 -3.62 -3.10
C ALA A 189 10.65 -4.23 -1.93
N LEU A 190 11.97 -4.30 -2.05
CA LEU A 190 12.87 -4.80 -1.00
C LEU A 190 12.85 -3.90 0.24
N TYR A 191 12.83 -2.58 0.06
CA TYR A 191 12.73 -1.64 1.17
C TYR A 191 11.43 -1.86 1.96
N MET A 192 10.30 -2.02 1.25
CA MET A 192 9.00 -2.32 1.86
C MET A 192 8.97 -3.69 2.53
N ALA A 193 9.64 -4.71 1.95
CA ALA A 193 9.80 -6.03 2.57
C ALA A 193 10.52 -5.93 3.92
N VAL A 194 11.65 -5.23 3.95
CA VAL A 194 12.42 -5.05 5.19
C VAL A 194 11.62 -4.28 6.22
N GLN A 195 11.00 -3.16 5.85
CA GLN A 195 10.15 -2.41 6.77
C GLN A 195 9.01 -3.26 7.33
N SER A 196 8.39 -4.10 6.50
CA SER A 196 7.34 -5.00 6.94
C SER A 196 7.88 -6.12 7.83
N GLY A 197 9.07 -6.65 7.55
CA GLY A 197 9.71 -7.72 8.31
C GLY A 197 10.18 -7.28 9.70
N ILE A 198 10.80 -6.10 9.82
CA ILE A 198 11.28 -5.57 11.10
C ILE A 198 10.17 -4.99 11.97
N ARG A 199 8.99 -4.72 11.39
CA ARG A 199 7.87 -4.12 12.11
C ARG A 199 7.36 -5.10 13.17
N ASP A 200 7.28 -4.58 14.37
CA ASP A 200 6.69 -5.26 15.51
C ASP A 200 5.18 -5.47 15.28
N ALA A 201 4.72 -6.69 15.46
CA ALA A 201 3.33 -7.07 15.27
C ALA A 201 2.86 -7.97 16.41
N ARG A 202 1.57 -7.91 16.74
CA ARG A 202 1.00 -8.88 17.68
C ARG A 202 1.02 -10.27 17.04
N LYS A 203 1.45 -11.28 17.80
CA LYS A 203 1.48 -12.69 17.34
C LYS A 203 0.08 -13.18 16.94
N LYS A 204 -0.94 -12.80 17.70
CA LYS A 204 -2.37 -12.93 17.37
C LYS A 204 -3.09 -11.64 17.73
N LYS A 205 -4.20 -11.32 17.06
CA LYS A 205 -5.01 -10.11 17.36
C LYS A 205 -5.42 -10.01 18.84
N THR A 206 -5.55 -11.15 19.50
CA THR A 206 -6.00 -11.32 20.89
C THR A 206 -4.87 -11.42 21.92
N THR A 207 -3.60 -11.49 21.50
CA THR A 207 -2.46 -11.63 22.42
C THR A 207 -1.74 -10.29 22.56
N GLU A 208 -1.29 -9.95 23.77
CA GLU A 208 -0.52 -8.73 24.05
C GLU A 208 0.95 -8.83 23.63
N GLU A 209 1.45 -10.05 23.40
CA GLU A 209 2.82 -10.30 22.94
C GLU A 209 3.10 -9.68 21.57
N ILE A 210 4.09 -8.79 21.55
CA ILE A 210 4.57 -8.10 20.37
C ILE A 210 5.88 -8.77 19.93
N ILE A 211 5.88 -9.30 18.71
CA ILE A 211 7.04 -10.01 18.14
C ILE A 211 7.30 -9.41 16.74
N PRO A 212 8.57 -9.17 16.34
CA PRO A 212 8.86 -8.78 14.97
C PRO A 212 8.39 -9.87 14.00
N ARG A 213 7.92 -9.47 12.82
CA ARG A 213 7.50 -10.46 11.82
C ARG A 213 8.64 -11.36 11.37
N ASN A 214 9.86 -10.81 11.27
CA ASN A 214 11.08 -11.53 10.95
C ASN A 214 12.12 -11.28 12.04
N LYS A 215 12.36 -12.28 12.89
CA LYS A 215 13.26 -12.16 14.04
C LYS A 215 14.71 -11.94 13.59
N ARG A 216 15.21 -12.74 12.65
CA ARG A 216 16.61 -12.65 12.15
C ARG A 216 16.92 -11.32 11.49
N LEU A 217 15.95 -10.75 10.78
CA LEU A 217 16.10 -9.46 10.13
C LEU A 217 16.03 -8.31 11.16
N ARG A 218 15.18 -8.45 12.18
CA ARG A 218 15.09 -7.46 13.27
C ARG A 218 16.36 -7.42 14.10
N GLU A 219 16.89 -8.57 14.52
CA GLU A 219 18.17 -8.66 15.25
C GLU A 219 19.32 -8.02 14.47
N PHE A 220 19.38 -8.27 13.15
CA PHE A 220 20.39 -7.65 12.31
C PHE A 220 20.20 -6.13 12.19
N TYR A 221 18.96 -5.66 12.10
CA TYR A 221 18.64 -4.24 12.12
C TYR A 221 19.06 -3.58 13.43
N ASP A 222 18.70 -4.16 14.57
CA ASP A 222 19.01 -3.62 15.90
C ASP A 222 20.52 -3.56 16.13
N LYS A 223 21.25 -4.62 15.76
CA LYS A 223 22.73 -4.61 15.76
C LYS A 223 23.30 -3.44 14.94
N LYS A 224 22.74 -3.16 13.75
CA LYS A 224 23.18 -2.02 12.93
C LYS A 224 22.85 -0.67 13.56
N ARG A 225 21.76 -0.58 14.32
CA ARG A 225 21.40 0.63 15.07
C ARG A 225 22.33 0.85 16.27
N GLU A 226 22.71 -0.21 16.97
CA GLU A 226 23.69 -0.19 18.08
C GLU A 226 25.10 0.20 17.59
N GLU A 227 25.50 -0.22 16.39
CA GLU A 227 26.71 0.25 15.70
C GLU A 227 26.67 1.76 15.33
N GLY A 228 25.62 2.49 15.71
CA GLY A 228 25.45 3.93 15.45
C GLY A 228 25.00 4.27 14.04
N LYS A 229 24.58 3.29 13.22
CA LYS A 229 24.15 3.58 11.84
C LYS A 229 22.80 4.32 11.83
N PRO A 230 22.64 5.38 11.01
CA PRO A 230 21.35 6.04 10.82
C PRO A 230 20.28 5.07 10.33
N PHE A 231 19.00 5.36 10.64
CA PHE A 231 17.85 4.52 10.33
C PHE A 231 17.86 3.99 8.88
N ARG A 232 17.97 4.89 7.90
CA ARG A 232 17.96 4.51 6.48
C ARG A 232 19.15 3.64 6.08
N VAL A 233 20.31 3.85 6.69
CA VAL A 233 21.51 3.05 6.43
C VAL A 233 21.35 1.64 6.99
N ALA A 234 20.82 1.51 8.21
CA ALA A 234 20.51 0.21 8.80
C ALA A 234 19.48 -0.56 7.96
N VAL A 235 18.40 0.10 7.50
CA VAL A 235 17.40 -0.55 6.63
C VAL A 235 18.02 -1.00 5.30
N ILE A 236 18.87 -0.19 4.66
CA ILE A 236 19.56 -0.60 3.42
C ILE A 236 20.53 -1.76 3.64
N ALA A 237 21.20 -1.82 4.80
CA ALA A 237 22.00 -2.98 5.16
C ALA A 237 21.15 -4.26 5.27
N CYS A 238 19.96 -4.15 5.88
CA CYS A 238 18.98 -5.25 5.92
C CYS A 238 18.47 -5.62 4.53
N VAL A 239 18.26 -4.65 3.63
CA VAL A 239 17.88 -4.92 2.23
C VAL A 239 18.98 -5.72 1.52
N ASN A 240 20.25 -5.37 1.74
CA ASN A 240 21.37 -6.12 1.20
C ASN A 240 21.37 -7.57 1.73
N LYS A 241 21.22 -7.75 3.05
CA LYS A 241 21.11 -9.08 3.66
C LYS A 241 19.93 -9.89 3.11
N LEU A 242 18.77 -9.25 2.92
CA LEU A 242 17.59 -9.87 2.33
C LEU A 242 17.83 -10.33 0.89
N LEU A 243 18.52 -9.54 0.06
CA LEU A 243 18.88 -9.96 -1.30
C LEU A 243 19.78 -11.20 -1.33
N HIS A 244 20.71 -11.30 -0.38
CA HIS A 244 21.54 -12.50 -0.25
C HIS A 244 20.69 -13.73 0.10
N TRP A 245 19.69 -13.59 0.98
CA TRP A 245 18.75 -14.67 1.28
C TRP A 245 17.92 -15.05 0.06
N ILE A 246 17.33 -14.06 -0.63
CA ILE A 246 16.55 -14.27 -1.85
C ILE A 246 17.37 -15.02 -2.90
N PHE A 247 18.61 -14.58 -3.17
CA PHE A 247 19.48 -15.24 -4.14
C PHE A 247 19.74 -16.69 -3.76
N ALA A 248 20.08 -16.96 -2.50
CA ALA A 248 20.37 -18.31 -2.03
C ALA A 248 19.14 -19.23 -2.14
N LEU A 249 17.97 -18.78 -1.67
CA LEU A 249 16.73 -19.56 -1.66
C LEU A 249 16.20 -19.85 -3.07
N LEU A 250 16.27 -18.87 -3.96
CA LEU A 250 15.86 -19.06 -5.36
C LEU A 250 16.82 -20.00 -6.10
N LYS A 251 18.13 -19.95 -5.81
CA LYS A 251 19.10 -20.89 -6.40
C LYS A 251 18.97 -22.31 -5.85
N SER A 252 18.60 -22.49 -4.59
CA SER A 252 18.44 -23.81 -3.97
C SER A 252 17.05 -24.40 -4.14
N GLY A 253 16.04 -23.61 -4.54
CA GLY A 253 14.64 -24.04 -4.59
C GLY A 253 14.03 -24.32 -3.22
N THR A 254 14.61 -23.80 -2.13
CA THR A 254 14.18 -24.09 -0.76
C THR A 254 13.45 -22.93 -0.13
N THR A 255 12.47 -23.19 0.73
CA THR A 255 11.78 -22.17 1.53
C THR A 255 12.64 -21.63 2.66
N PHE A 256 12.39 -20.38 3.06
CA PHE A 256 13.03 -19.75 4.21
C PHE A 256 12.68 -20.49 5.49
N GLN A 257 13.71 -20.88 6.24
CA GLN A 257 13.57 -21.47 7.56
C GLN A 257 14.06 -20.47 8.60
N ASP A 258 13.13 -19.97 9.41
CA ASP A 258 13.45 -19.30 10.67
C ASP A 258 13.79 -20.42 11.68
N ILE A 259 15.00 -20.97 11.58
CA ILE A 259 15.48 -21.92 12.59
C ILE A 259 15.72 -21.11 13.87
N GLU A 260 15.01 -21.47 14.93
CA GLU A 260 15.15 -20.96 16.30
C GLU A 260 16.50 -21.31 16.92
#